data_AF-A0A972V1C4-F1
#
_entry.id   AF-A0A972V1C4-F1
#
_cell.length_a   1.000
_cell.length_b   1.000
_cell.length_c   1.000
_cell.angle_alpha   90.00
_cell.angle_beta   90.00
_cell.angle_gamma   90.00
#
_symmetry.space_group_name_H-M   'P 1'
#
loop_
_entity.id
_entity.type
_entity.pdbx_description
1 polymer ?
#
loop_
_entity_poly.entity_id
_entity_poly.type
_entity_poly.pdbx_seq_one_letter_code
_entity_poly.pdbx_strand_id
1 'polypeptide(L)'
;MEKINRRGFLEKSIALGAAGLLAPSTIKSAVMNPLQKIRKDDISLAQWALVQEIRDGKWKTLDFPKVAREDFGLNGIEFVNTLFEVPHVQY
;
A
#
# COMPACT_ATOMS: atom_id res chain seq x y z
N MET A 1 -29.16 0.08 -30.94
CA MET A 1 -28.28 1.06 -30.25
C MET A 1 -28.73 2.45 -30.66
N GLU A 2 -29.30 3.20 -29.71
CA GLU A 2 -29.73 4.57 -29.95
C GLU A 2 -28.48 5.45 -30.15
N LYS A 3 -28.43 6.24 -31.22
CA LYS A 3 -27.26 7.07 -31.55
C LYS A 3 -27.20 8.23 -30.55
N ILE A 4 -26.20 8.22 -29.66
CA ILE A 4 -26.01 9.28 -28.67
C ILE A 4 -25.65 10.59 -29.38
N ASN A 5 -26.54 11.58 -29.28
CA ASN A 5 -26.32 12.93 -29.80
C ASN A 5 -25.41 13.73 -28.84
N ARG A 6 -24.49 14.54 -29.39
CA ARG A 6 -23.52 15.35 -28.61
C ARG A 6 -24.19 16.27 -27.58
N ARG A 7 -25.34 16.86 -27.93
CA ARG A 7 -26.13 17.69 -27.01
C ARG A 7 -26.71 16.88 -25.85
N GLY A 8 -27.28 15.72 -26.15
CA GLY A 8 -27.79 14.80 -25.12
C GLY A 8 -26.69 14.26 -24.21
N PHE A 9 -25.47 14.09 -24.72
CA PHE A 9 -24.30 13.77 -23.89
C PHE A 9 -23.94 14.91 -22.93
N LEU A 10 -23.90 16.17 -23.41
CA LEU A 10 -23.61 17.32 -22.57
C LEU A 10 -24.67 17.53 -21.49
N GLU A 11 -25.95 17.43 -21.83
CA GLU A 11 -27.06 17.56 -20.87
C GLU A 11 -26.99 16.51 -19.76
N LYS A 12 -26.77 15.25 -20.13
CA LYS A 12 -26.61 14.16 -19.15
C LYS A 12 -25.38 14.36 -18.28
N SER A 13 -24.27 14.82 -18.85
CA SER A 13 -23.02 15.07 -18.11
C SER A 13 -23.16 16.20 -17.10
N ILE A 14 -23.85 17.30 -17.47
CA ILE A 14 -24.13 18.41 -16.57
C ILE A 14 -25.07 17.97 -15.44
N ALA A 15 -26.13 17.20 -15.76
CA ALA A 15 -27.07 16.70 -14.76
C ALA A 15 -26.41 15.76 -13.75
N LEU A 16 -25.55 14.84 -14.21
CA LEU A 16 -24.76 13.94 -13.35
C LEU A 16 -23.74 14.71 -12.50
N GLY A 17 -23.06 15.71 -13.09
CA GLY A 17 -22.11 16.56 -12.38
C GLY A 17 -22.77 17.40 -11.27
N ALA A 18 -23.93 17.98 -11.53
CA ALA A 18 -24.69 18.75 -10.55
C ALA A 18 -25.19 17.87 -9.38
N ALA A 19 -25.64 16.64 -9.68
CA ALA A 19 -26.01 15.67 -8.65
C ALA A 19 -24.82 15.27 -7.76
N GLY A 20 -23.62 15.16 -8.33
CA GLY A 20 -22.39 14.88 -7.59
C GLY A 20 -21.97 16.00 -6.62
N LEU A 21 -22.26 17.27 -6.94
CA LEU A 21 -21.97 18.41 -6.08
C LEU A 21 -22.95 18.53 -4.89
N LEU A 22 -24.17 18.02 -5.02
CA LEU A 22 -25.20 18.04 -3.99
C LEU A 22 -25.18 16.82 -3.05
N ALA A 23 -24.29 15.85 -3.31
CA ALA A 23 -24.03 14.72 -2.43
C ALA A 23 -22.68 14.82 -1.63
N PRO A 24 -22.32 15.93 -0.95
CA PRO A 24 -21.09 15.97 -0.16
C PRO A 24 -21.10 15.04 1.08
N SER A 25 -22.27 14.56 1.52
CA SER A 25 -22.43 13.93 2.84
C SER A 25 -22.20 12.42 2.88
N THR A 26 -22.04 11.73 1.74
CA THR A 26 -21.84 10.27 1.70
C THR A 26 -20.43 9.83 1.31
N ILE A 27 -19.51 10.77 1.07
CA ILE A 27 -18.08 10.42 1.04
C ILE A 27 -17.70 10.18 2.50
N LYS A 28 -17.81 8.92 2.95
CA LYS A 28 -17.13 8.46 4.15
C LYS A 28 -15.68 8.91 3.99
N SER A 29 -15.28 9.91 4.75
CA SER A 29 -13.88 10.27 4.88
C SER A 29 -13.17 8.98 5.28
N ALA A 30 -12.41 8.41 4.36
CA ALA A 30 -11.52 7.32 4.71
C ALA A 30 -10.63 7.93 5.79
N VAL A 31 -10.82 7.48 7.03
CA VAL A 31 -9.93 7.84 8.14
C VAL A 31 -8.58 7.34 7.69
N MET A 32 -7.78 8.22 7.09
CA MET A 32 -6.36 7.97 6.88
C MET A 32 -5.82 7.83 8.30
N ASN A 33 -5.61 6.59 8.73
CA ASN A 33 -4.70 6.35 9.84
C ASN A 33 -3.43 7.11 9.47
N PRO A 34 -2.99 8.09 10.28
CA PRO A 34 -1.78 8.81 9.98
C PRO A 34 -0.70 7.76 9.78
N LEU A 35 -0.12 7.71 8.56
CA LEU A 35 0.96 6.80 8.25
C LEU A 35 2.00 7.00 9.36
N GLN A 36 2.31 5.94 10.10
CA GLN A 36 3.29 6.04 11.18
C GLN A 36 4.63 6.38 10.53
N LYS A 37 4.92 7.67 10.53
CA LYS A 37 6.11 8.24 9.92
C LYS A 37 7.28 7.89 10.83
N ILE A 38 8.36 7.39 10.23
CA ILE A 38 9.62 7.21 10.95
C ILE A 38 10.04 8.56 11.54
N ARG A 39 10.20 8.61 12.85
CA ARG A 39 10.65 9.78 13.60
C ARG A 39 12.15 9.70 13.83
N LYS A 40 12.72 10.83 14.22
CA LYS A 40 14.09 10.87 14.72
C LYS A 40 14.18 9.94 15.94
N ASP A 41 15.23 9.11 15.97
CA ASP A 41 15.52 8.14 17.03
C ASP A 41 14.50 6.97 17.16
N ASP A 42 13.67 6.73 16.14
CA ASP A 42 12.88 5.50 16.06
C ASP A 42 13.79 4.26 15.89
N ILE A 43 13.41 3.15 16.52
CA ILE A 43 14.15 1.88 16.47
C ILE A 43 13.84 1.14 15.16
N SER A 44 14.88 0.58 14.54
CA SER A 44 14.80 -0.29 13.36
C SER A 44 15.06 -1.76 13.69
N LEU A 45 14.47 -2.66 12.89
CA LEU A 45 14.80 -4.09 12.91
C LEU A 45 15.77 -4.42 11.78
N ALA A 46 16.94 -4.94 12.14
CA ALA A 46 17.87 -5.50 11.16
C ALA A 46 17.43 -6.91 10.75
N GLN A 47 17.39 -7.20 9.45
CA GLN A 47 16.94 -8.50 8.95
C GLN A 47 17.78 -9.66 9.47
N TRP A 48 19.06 -9.42 9.76
CA TRP A 48 19.96 -10.42 10.34
C TRP A 48 19.54 -10.90 11.74
N ALA A 49 18.72 -10.12 12.45
CA ALA A 49 18.17 -10.53 13.75
C ALA A 49 17.27 -11.78 13.62
N LEU A 50 16.66 -12.01 12.44
CA LEU A 50 15.78 -13.13 12.14
C LEU A 50 16.37 -14.09 11.09
N VAL A 51 17.70 -14.11 10.93
CA VAL A 51 18.38 -14.88 9.87
C VAL A 51 18.11 -16.39 9.95
N GLN A 52 18.00 -16.95 11.16
CA GLN A 52 17.72 -18.38 11.34
C GLN A 52 16.30 -18.70 10.84
N GLU A 53 15.33 -17.87 11.17
CA GLU A 53 13.93 -18.07 10.79
C GLU A 53 13.70 -17.97 9.28
N ILE A 54 14.42 -17.04 8.63
CA ILE A 54 14.44 -16.93 7.17
C ILE A 54 15.06 -18.18 6.53
N ARG A 55 16.19 -18.66 7.09
CA ARG A 55 16.88 -19.87 6.60
C ARG A 55 16.07 -21.15 6.81
N ASP A 56 15.30 -21.22 7.89
CA ASP A 56 14.36 -22.32 8.16
C ASP A 56 13.09 -22.23 7.27
N GLY A 57 12.97 -21.19 6.44
CA GLY A 57 11.86 -21.02 5.51
C GLY A 57 10.54 -20.63 6.16
N LYS A 58 10.55 -20.12 7.39
CA LYS A 58 9.32 -19.71 8.11
C LYS A 58 8.58 -18.58 7.41
N TRP A 59 9.31 -17.69 6.73
CA TRP A 59 8.78 -16.57 5.96
C TRP A 59 9.74 -16.17 4.85
N LYS A 60 9.22 -15.47 3.85
CA LYS A 60 10.04 -14.94 2.76
C LYS A 60 10.68 -13.64 3.18
N THR A 61 11.80 -13.29 2.54
CA THR A 61 12.47 -11.99 2.72
C THR A 61 11.52 -10.81 2.46
N LEU A 62 10.53 -10.96 1.57
CA LEU A 62 9.52 -9.93 1.30
C LEU A 62 8.46 -9.78 2.39
N ASP A 63 8.31 -10.77 3.27
CA ASP A 63 7.40 -10.68 4.43
C ASP A 63 8.03 -9.92 5.60
N PHE A 64 9.35 -9.67 5.55
CA PHE A 64 10.09 -9.01 6.63
C PHE A 64 9.50 -7.66 7.10
N PRO A 65 9.07 -6.73 6.20
CA PRO A 65 8.42 -5.49 6.63
C PRO A 65 7.14 -5.72 7.41
N LYS A 66 6.37 -6.76 7.05
CA LYS A 66 5.13 -7.13 7.73
C LYS A 66 5.43 -7.64 9.14
N VAL A 67 6.40 -8.55 9.28
CA VAL A 67 6.86 -9.09 10.57
C VAL A 67 7.34 -7.96 11.50
N ALA A 68 8.21 -7.07 11.00
CA ALA A 68 8.68 -5.92 11.77
C ALA A 68 7.53 -5.04 12.28
N ARG A 69 6.48 -4.88 11.45
CA ARG A 69 5.34 -4.04 11.75
C ARG A 69 4.34 -4.68 12.72
N GLU A 70 3.92 -5.90 12.42
CA GLU A 70 2.81 -6.57 13.11
C GLU A 70 3.26 -7.24 14.40
N ASP A 71 4.47 -7.81 14.43
CA ASP A 71 4.95 -8.59 15.58
C ASP A 71 5.80 -7.74 16.55
N PHE A 72 6.57 -6.78 16.02
CA PHE A 72 7.47 -5.94 16.81
C PHE A 72 7.01 -4.49 16.94
N GLY A 73 6.02 -4.04 16.18
CA GLY A 73 5.55 -2.65 16.21
C GLY A 73 6.58 -1.62 15.73
N LEU A 74 7.56 -2.05 14.93
CA LEU A 74 8.66 -1.21 14.46
C LEU A 74 8.33 -0.60 13.09
N ASN A 75 8.78 0.65 12.90
CA ASN A 75 8.58 1.39 11.64
C ASN A 75 9.80 1.30 10.72
N GLY A 76 11.00 1.11 11.29
CA GLY A 76 12.25 1.01 10.55
C GLY A 76 12.65 -0.45 10.31
N ILE A 77 13.18 -0.72 9.12
CA ILE A 77 13.73 -2.03 8.74
C ILE A 77 15.04 -1.85 7.99
N GLU A 78 15.94 -2.83 8.11
CA GLU A 78 17.22 -2.85 7.39
C GLU A 78 17.40 -4.20 6.69
N PHE A 79 17.30 -4.18 5.36
CA PHE A 79 17.46 -5.36 4.52
C PHE A 79 18.93 -5.80 4.42
N VAL A 80 19.13 -7.11 4.26
CA VAL A 80 20.44 -7.71 4.02
C VAL A 80 20.43 -8.45 2.68
N ASN A 81 21.27 -7.99 1.75
CA ASN A 81 21.31 -8.47 0.37
C ASN A 81 21.49 -10.00 0.25
N THR A 82 22.33 -10.60 1.09
CA THR A 82 22.62 -12.05 1.06
C THR A 82 21.43 -12.94 1.44
N LEU A 83 20.35 -12.36 1.94
CA LEU A 83 19.11 -13.06 2.27
C LEU A 83 18.05 -12.95 1.15
N PHE A 84 18.34 -12.25 0.06
CA PHE A 84 17.47 -12.26 -1.12
C PHE A 84 17.78 -13.46 -2.02
N GLU A 85 16.74 -14.00 -2.64
CA GLU A 85 16.88 -14.97 -3.71
C GLU A 85 17.54 -14.33 -4.93
N VAL A 86 18.36 -15.10 -5.65
CA VAL A 86 19.01 -14.62 -6.88
C VAL A 86 17.96 -14.50 -7.99
N PRO A 87 17.90 -13.37 -8.73
CA PRO A 87 16.96 -13.23 -9.84
C PRO A 87 17.22 -14.30 -10.90
N HIS A 88 16.20 -15.12 -11.20
CA HIS A 88 16.23 -16.06 -12.32
C HIS A 88 15.58 -15.42 -13.54
N VAL A 89 16.30 -14.53 -14.23
CA VAL A 89 15.84 -14.00 -15.52
C VAL A 89 16.12 -15.06 -16.59
N GLN A 90 15.06 -15.64 -17.15
CA GLN A 90 15.13 -16.45 -18.36
C GLN A 90 14.93 -15.51 -19.55
N TYR A 91 15.92 -15.45 -20.45
CA TYR A 91 15.87 -14.66 -21.69
C TYR A 91 15.35 -15.51 -22.85
#